data_AF-A0A8T8C0A9-F1
#
_entry.id   AF-A0A8T8C0A9-F1
#
_cell.length_a   1.000
_cell.length_b   1.000
_cell.length_c   1.000
_cell.angle_alpha   90.00
_cell.angle_beta   90.00
_cell.angle_gamma   90.00
#
_symmetry.space_group_name_H-M   'P 1'
#
loop_
_entity.id
_entity.type
_entity.pdbx_description
1 polymer ?
#
loop_
_entity_poly.entity_id
_entity_poly.type
_entity_poly.pdbx_seq_one_letter_code
_entity_poly.pdbx_strand_id
1 'polypeptide(L)'
;MRKPTIIDEAYMEQFDNEQLAYMAWANTDLAQEILFDDESCADCMHEAKFRVAHASMALRVLVRRLSGMDVQIIQKQLLLRQLEPSVTKKTQWTMPAWETLQ
;
A
#
# COMPACT_ATOMS: atom_id res chain seq x y z
N MET A 1 26.31 25.15 5.33
CA MET A 1 25.89 23.77 5.04
C MET A 1 24.42 23.63 5.42
N ARG A 2 23.54 23.19 4.51
CA ARG A 2 22.14 22.87 4.86
C ARG A 2 22.14 21.59 5.69
N LYS A 3 21.34 21.54 6.76
CA LYS A 3 21.13 20.29 7.52
C LYS A 3 20.40 19.28 6.64
N PRO A 4 20.73 17.98 6.72
CA PRO A 4 19.98 16.96 6.02
C PRO A 4 18.52 16.97 6.50
N THR A 5 17.60 16.99 5.55
CA THR A 5 16.17 16.90 5.82
C THR A 5 15.78 15.44 5.98
N ILE A 6 15.17 15.10 7.11
CA ILE A 6 14.57 13.78 7.32
C ILE A 6 13.19 13.79 6.67
N ILE A 7 12.94 12.85 5.78
CA ILE A 7 11.65 12.66 5.13
C ILE A 7 10.85 11.67 5.97
N ASP A 8 10.04 12.19 6.88
CA ASP A 8 9.12 11.45 7.71
C ASP A 8 7.68 11.98 7.57
N GLU A 9 6.74 11.43 8.34
CA GLU A 9 5.36 11.89 8.30
C GLU A 9 5.21 13.35 8.77
N ALA A 10 6.00 13.80 9.74
CA ALA A 10 5.94 15.18 10.23
C ALA A 10 6.39 16.19 9.15
N TYR A 11 7.41 15.82 8.37
CA TYR A 11 7.81 16.56 7.18
C TYR A 11 6.69 16.60 6.14
N MET A 12 5.95 15.51 5.95
CA MET A 12 4.85 15.46 4.98
C MET A 12 3.63 16.28 5.40
N GLU A 13 3.40 16.47 6.70
CA GLU A 13 2.25 17.22 7.19
C GLU A 13 2.23 18.70 6.76
N GLN A 14 3.36 19.26 6.33
CA GLN A 14 3.40 20.65 5.84
C GLN A 14 2.74 20.85 4.47
N PHE A 15 2.51 19.78 3.71
CA PHE A 15 1.94 19.83 2.36
C PHE A 15 0.42 19.64 2.40
N ASP A 16 -0.29 20.26 1.46
CA ASP A 16 -1.73 20.05 1.28
C ASP A 16 -2.05 18.70 0.61
N ASN A 17 -3.34 18.36 0.51
CA ASN A 17 -3.75 17.06 -0.02
C ASN A 17 -3.43 16.90 -1.52
N GLU A 18 -3.47 17.98 -2.31
CA GLU A 18 -3.17 17.94 -3.75
C GLU A 18 -1.67 17.75 -3.96
N GLN A 19 -0.84 18.45 -3.19
CA GLN A 19 0.61 18.30 -3.16
C GLN A 19 1.01 16.88 -2.73
N LEU A 20 0.39 16.33 -1.69
CA LEU A 20 0.63 14.95 -1.26
C LEU A 20 0.24 13.94 -2.33
N ALA A 21 -0.90 14.13 -2.99
CA ALA A 21 -1.35 13.26 -4.08
C ALA A 21 -0.39 13.33 -5.28
N TYR A 22 0.03 14.54 -5.67
CA TYR A 22 0.99 14.74 -6.75
C TYR A 22 2.34 14.13 -6.42
N MET A 23 2.88 14.35 -5.21
CA MET A 23 4.16 13.77 -4.79
C MET A 23 4.11 12.25 -4.78
N ALA A 24 3.03 11.66 -4.25
CA ALA A 24 2.80 10.22 -4.28
C ALA A 24 2.82 9.67 -5.71
N TRP A 25 2.03 10.26 -6.61
CA TRP A 25 1.94 9.86 -8.01
C TRP A 25 3.29 10.02 -8.73
N ALA A 26 3.85 11.23 -8.76
CA ALA A 26 5.06 11.53 -9.52
C ALA A 26 6.29 10.71 -9.07
N ASN A 27 6.45 10.48 -7.76
CA ASN A 27 7.55 9.64 -7.28
C ASN A 27 7.32 8.16 -7.59
N THR A 28 6.07 7.70 -7.60
CA THR A 28 5.76 6.33 -8.02
C THR A 28 6.03 6.13 -9.50
N ASP A 29 5.60 7.08 -10.34
CA ASP A 29 5.79 7.05 -11.80
C ASP A 29 7.28 6.98 -12.16
N LEU A 30 8.09 7.88 -11.61
CA LEU A 30 9.55 7.89 -11.82
C LEU A 30 10.25 6.66 -11.23
N ALA A 31 9.74 6.09 -10.13
CA ALA A 31 10.28 4.83 -9.62
C ALA A 31 9.97 3.66 -10.56
N GLN A 32 8.79 3.64 -11.18
CA GLN A 32 8.41 2.61 -12.14
C GLN A 32 9.26 2.65 -13.39
N GLU A 33 9.53 3.84 -13.93
CA GLU A 33 10.46 4.02 -15.06
C GLU A 33 11.81 3.35 -14.77
N ILE A 34 12.35 3.55 -13.57
CA ILE A 34 13.64 2.98 -13.20
C ILE A 34 13.54 1.47 -12.93
N LEU A 35 12.49 1.00 -12.23
CA LEU A 35 12.36 -0.39 -11.81
C LEU A 35 11.97 -1.34 -12.94
N PHE A 36 11.32 -0.84 -13.97
CA PHE A 36 10.84 -1.63 -15.11
C PHE A 36 11.63 -1.39 -16.39
N ASP A 37 12.67 -0.56 -16.35
CA ASP A 37 13.66 -0.46 -17.41
C ASP A 37 14.75 -1.53 -17.24
N ASP A 38 14.79 -2.48 -18.17
CA ASP A 38 15.76 -3.57 -18.22
C ASP A 38 17.21 -3.06 -18.45
N GLU A 39 17.38 -1.82 -18.92
CA GLU A 39 18.68 -1.18 -19.13
C GLU A 39 19.15 -0.36 -17.91
N SER A 40 18.36 -0.34 -16.82
CA SER A 40 18.65 0.48 -15.65
C SER A 40 19.93 0.06 -14.90
N CYS A 41 20.70 1.05 -14.48
CA CYS A 41 21.98 0.86 -13.80
C CYS A 41 21.83 0.53 -12.29
N ALA A 42 22.82 -0.10 -11.67
CA ALA A 42 22.78 -0.41 -10.23
C ALA A 42 22.65 0.85 -9.34
N ASP A 43 23.23 1.97 -9.77
CA ASP A 43 23.11 3.26 -9.06
C ASP A 43 21.69 3.84 -9.16
N CYS A 44 21.01 3.56 -10.26
CA CYS A 44 19.63 3.94 -10.52
C CYS A 44 18.67 3.28 -9.50
N MET A 45 19.02 2.09 -8.97
CA MET A 45 18.21 1.40 -7.95
C MET A 45 18.13 2.13 -6.61
N HIS A 46 19.15 2.88 -6.21
CA HIS A 46 19.09 3.69 -4.99
C HIS A 46 18.08 4.82 -5.13
N GLU A 47 18.06 5.44 -6.31
CA GLU A 47 17.10 6.49 -6.65
C GLU A 47 15.67 5.95 -6.65
N ALA A 48 15.42 4.79 -7.26
CA ALA A 48 14.11 4.14 -7.23
C ALA A 48 13.63 3.85 -5.80
N LYS A 49 14.51 3.30 -4.95
CA LYS A 49 14.19 3.02 -3.54
C LYS A 49 13.82 4.30 -2.79
N PHE A 50 14.58 5.38 -3.00
CA PHE A 50 14.30 6.68 -2.40
C PHE A 50 12.94 7.21 -2.85
N ARG A 51 12.66 7.17 -4.16
CA ARG A 51 11.37 7.59 -4.73
C ARG A 51 10.19 6.81 -4.17
N VAL A 52 10.30 5.48 -4.08
CA VAL A 52 9.27 4.63 -3.47
C VAL A 52 9.03 4.99 -2.00
N ALA A 53 10.10 5.22 -1.22
CA ALA A 53 9.98 5.63 0.17
C ALA A 53 9.30 7.00 0.31
N HIS A 54 9.67 7.95 -0.55
CA HIS A 54 9.10 9.30 -0.59
C HIS A 54 7.60 9.28 -0.94
N ALA A 55 7.23 8.54 -2.00
CA ALA A 55 5.84 8.33 -2.40
C ALA A 55 5.02 7.69 -1.27
N SER A 56 5.61 6.69 -0.60
CA SER A 56 4.97 6.00 0.51
C SER A 56 4.67 6.94 1.67
N MET A 57 5.59 7.84 2.06
CA MET A 57 5.33 8.79 3.14
C MET A 57 4.22 9.78 2.80
N ALA A 58 4.21 10.30 1.57
CA ALA A 58 3.14 11.18 1.11
C ALA A 58 1.77 10.48 1.13
N LEU A 59 1.71 9.23 0.65
CA LEU A 59 0.48 8.42 0.67
C LEU A 59 -0.02 8.14 2.08
N ARG A 60 0.86 7.82 3.03
CA ARG A 60 0.44 7.52 4.41
C ARG A 60 -0.28 8.71 5.04
N VAL A 61 0.29 9.91 4.91
CA VAL A 61 -0.31 11.14 5.44
C VAL A 61 -1.63 11.43 4.72
N LEU A 62 -1.67 11.34 3.38
CA LEU A 62 -2.89 11.57 2.62
C LEU A 62 -4.01 10.59 2.99
N VAL A 63 -3.72 9.29 3.05
CA VAL A 63 -4.68 8.25 3.43
C VAL A 63 -5.20 8.50 4.84
N ARG A 64 -4.33 8.86 5.79
CA ARG A 64 -4.75 9.19 7.16
C ARG A 64 -5.70 10.39 7.18
N ARG A 65 -5.39 11.45 6.44
CA ARG A 65 -6.24 12.65 6.36
C ARG A 65 -7.61 12.35 5.75
N LEU A 66 -7.66 11.55 4.68
CA LEU A 66 -8.91 11.24 3.99
C LEU A 66 -9.79 10.25 4.74
N SER A 67 -9.19 9.30 5.45
CA SER A 67 -9.92 8.22 6.13
C SER A 67 -10.16 8.47 7.62
N GLY A 68 -9.39 9.37 8.24
CA GLY A 68 -9.30 9.52 9.70
C GLY A 68 -8.65 8.34 10.41
N MET A 69 -8.09 7.37 9.68
CA MET A 69 -7.50 6.14 10.22
C MET A 69 -6.01 6.03 9.90
N ASP A 70 -5.26 5.39 10.79
CA ASP A 70 -3.87 5.04 10.49
C ASP A 70 -3.79 4.02 9.34
N VAL A 71 -2.82 4.20 8.45
CA VAL A 71 -2.61 3.34 7.27
C VAL A 71 -2.43 1.86 7.65
N GLN A 72 -1.80 1.56 8.78
CA GLN A 72 -1.56 0.20 9.23
C GLN A 72 -2.87 -0.48 9.64
N ILE A 73 -3.81 0.28 10.20
CA ILE A 73 -5.15 -0.22 10.55
C ILE A 73 -5.90 -0.60 9.28
N ILE A 74 -5.87 0.27 8.27
CA ILE A 74 -6.50 0.01 6.96
C ILE A 74 -5.89 -1.24 6.31
N GLN A 75 -4.57 -1.35 6.31
CA GLN A 75 -3.87 -2.51 5.75
C GLN A 75 -4.29 -3.82 6.45
N LYS A 76 -4.39 -3.80 7.78
CA LYS A 76 -4.85 -4.97 8.56
C LYS A 76 -6.30 -5.34 8.23
N GLN A 77 -7.20 -4.37 8.10
CA GLN A 77 -8.59 -4.62 7.74
C GLN A 77 -8.73 -5.19 6.33
N LEU A 78 -7.99 -4.65 5.36
CA LEU A 78 -7.97 -5.16 3.99
C LEU A 78 -7.44 -6.59 3.92
N LEU A 79 -6.35 -6.88 4.64
CA LEU A 79 -5.79 -8.23 4.71
C LEU A 79 -6.80 -9.23 5.29
N LEU A 80 -7.47 -8.89 6.39
CA LEU A 80 -8.51 -9.73 6.97
C LEU A 80 -9.64 -10.00 5.98
N ARG A 81 -10.13 -8.97 5.28
CA ARG A 81 -11.18 -9.10 4.27
C ARG A 81 -10.75 -9.97 3.07
N GLN A 82 -9.48 -9.92 2.68
CA GLN A 82 -8.94 -10.77 1.61
C GLN A 82 -8.79 -12.24 2.02
N LEU A 83 -8.73 -12.54 3.33
CA LEU A 83 -8.64 -13.91 3.86
C LEU A 83 -10.02 -14.57 4.05
N GLU A 84 -11.10 -13.79 4.12
CA GLU A 84 -12.48 -14.27 4.25
C GLU A 84 -12.99 -15.20 3.11
N PRO A 85 -12.57 -15.10 1.83
CA PRO A 85 -13.09 -15.97 0.76
C PRO A 85 -12.67 -17.45 0.86
N SER A 86 -11.76 -17.81 1.76
CA SER A 86 -11.21 -19.17 1.85
C SER A 86 -11.87 -20.04 2.93
N VAL A 87 -12.74 -19.47 3.80
CA VAL A 87 -13.28 -20.21 4.97
C VAL A 87 -14.76 -20.60 4.80
N THR A 88 -15.47 -20.08 3.80
CA THR A 88 -16.92 -20.33 3.60
C THR A 88 -17.28 -21.18 2.38
N LYS A 89 -16.32 -21.89 1.78
CA LYS A 89 -16.60 -23.11 1.01
C LYS A 89 -16.29 -24.36 1.85
N LYS A 90 -16.79 -24.41 3.09
CA LYS A 90 -17.01 -25.71 3.73
C LYS A 90 -18.19 -26.35 3.02
N THR A 91 -17.87 -27.34 2.20
CA THR A 91 -18.76 -28.34 1.63
C THR A 91 -19.89 -28.65 2.62
N GLN A 92 -21.09 -28.14 2.35
CA GLN A 92 -22.27 -28.67 2.99
C GLN A 92 -22.46 -30.07 2.40
N TRP A 93 -21.87 -31.08 3.03
CA TRP A 93 -22.21 -32.47 2.75
C TRP A 93 -23.62 -32.69 3.29
N THR A 94 -24.61 -32.40 2.46
CA THR A 94 -25.97 -32.90 2.69
C THR A 94 -25.95 -34.40 2.46
N MET A 95 -26.14 -35.20 3.52
CA MET A 95 -26.41 -36.64 3.37
C MET A 95 -27.68 -36.80 2.50
N PRO A 96 -27.64 -37.62 1.43
CA PRO A 96 -28.81 -37.85 0.62
C PRO A 96 -29.90 -38.60 1.41
N ALA A 97 -31.16 -38.21 1.18
CA ALA A 97 -32.33 -38.56 2.00
C ALA A 97 -32.67 -40.07 2.13
N TRP A 98 -31.91 -40.97 1.53
CA TRP A 98 -32.13 -42.42 1.60
C TRP A 98 -31.43 -43.08 2.80
N GLU A 99 -30.54 -42.36 3.51
CA GLU A 99 -29.88 -42.87 4.73
C GLU A 99 -30.72 -42.67 6.02
N THR A 100 -31.88 -42.02 5.93
CA THR A 100 -32.78 -41.77 7.09
C THR A 100 -33.98 -42.71 7.19
N LEU A 101 -33.99 -43.82 6.46
CA LEU A 101 -35.02 -44.86 6.62
C LEU A 101 -34.40 -46.11 7.25
N GLN A 102 -34.41 -46.15 8.57
CA GLN A 102 -34.44 -47.38 9.37
C GLN A 102 -35.56 -47.27 10.41
#